data_AF-A0A935GFZ9-F1
#
_entry.id   AF-A0A935GFZ9-F1
#
_cell.length_a   1.000
_cell.length_b   1.000
_cell.length_c   1.000
_cell.angle_alpha   90.00
_cell.angle_beta   90.00
_cell.angle_gamma   90.00
#
_symmetry.space_group_name_H-M   'P 1'
#
loop_
_entity.id
_entity.type
_entity.pdbx_description
1 polymer ?
#
loop_
_entity_poly.entity_id
_entity_poly.type
_entity_poly.pdbx_seq_one_letter_code
_entity_poly.pdbx_strand_id
1 'polypeptide(L)'
;MWDSTKEETTQLIENGNAKDIYVDLISGKLLPKAAFLNEEIKPDMFDLVSTMTFDINKNVRKNKSFAINAYSLYINNFSIKKISLVFSKGIKSGKISYESLIDYLKNYSWYGHDFTYLDTNNEIKGFNWIELLSPSLQSFFVQTEIDLKTNSHHPQGYILAIDSLVLKFEGLLREFSRMIGAQTIEIKDDGTEERIGFEKLLDNEKLKALIPEDDIAFFKFLFTSKGMNLRNNVAHCFYTTKNYTSAVMLLLIVALLRLGNYKLVTKEKKL
;
A
#
# COMPACT_ATOMS: atom_id res chain seq x y z
N MET A 1 -5.45 26.26 -3.72
CA MET A 1 -5.58 24.78 -3.69
C MET A 1 -5.13 24.21 -2.35
N TRP A 2 -3.89 24.45 -1.90
CA TRP A 2 -3.37 23.91 -0.63
C TRP A 2 -4.14 24.39 0.62
N ASP A 3 -4.55 25.65 0.68
CA ASP A 3 -5.32 26.16 1.83
C ASP A 3 -6.74 25.56 1.90
N SER A 4 -7.39 25.32 0.76
CA SER A 4 -8.65 24.56 0.69
C SER A 4 -8.48 23.15 1.23
N THR A 5 -7.42 22.45 0.82
CA THR A 5 -7.11 21.10 1.32
C THR A 5 -6.90 21.09 2.83
N LYS A 6 -6.26 22.13 3.38
CA LYS A 6 -6.08 22.25 4.84
C LYS A 6 -7.40 22.42 5.57
N GLU A 7 -8.26 23.28 5.05
CA GLU A 7 -9.58 23.60 5.61
C GLU A 7 -10.50 22.38 5.56
N GLU A 8 -10.62 21.74 4.41
CA GLU A 8 -11.37 20.48 4.25
C GLU A 8 -10.86 19.40 5.22
N THR A 9 -9.53 19.28 5.37
CA THR A 9 -8.96 18.34 6.34
C THR A 9 -9.29 18.74 7.78
N THR A 10 -9.27 20.04 8.12
CA THR A 10 -9.68 20.50 9.46
C THR A 10 -11.12 20.10 9.73
N GLN A 11 -12.03 20.41 8.81
CA GLN A 11 -13.46 20.13 8.96
C GLN A 11 -13.73 18.63 9.08
N LEU A 12 -13.04 17.80 8.29
CA LEU A 12 -13.11 16.35 8.41
C LEU A 12 -12.65 15.88 9.80
N ILE A 13 -11.53 16.40 10.30
CA ILE A 13 -10.97 16.00 11.59
C ILE A 13 -11.79 16.54 12.76
N GLU A 14 -12.42 17.72 12.66
CA GLU A 14 -13.22 18.29 13.75
C GLU A 14 -14.59 17.62 13.84
N ASN A 15 -15.27 17.48 12.70
CA ASN A 15 -16.66 17.01 12.65
C ASN A 15 -16.80 15.49 12.46
N GLY A 16 -15.84 14.84 11.81
CA GLY A 16 -15.86 13.40 11.53
C GLY A 16 -15.39 12.54 12.70
N ASN A 17 -15.81 11.29 12.72
CA ASN A 17 -15.25 10.25 13.59
C ASN A 17 -14.07 9.51 12.89
N ALA A 18 -13.44 8.56 13.59
CA ALA A 18 -12.32 7.79 13.04
C ALA A 18 -12.67 7.08 11.71
N LYS A 19 -13.86 6.49 11.61
CA LYS A 19 -14.34 5.81 10.39
C LYS A 19 -14.44 6.79 9.22
N ASP A 20 -15.00 7.98 9.43
CA ASP A 20 -15.13 8.98 8.37
C ASP A 20 -13.76 9.39 7.81
N ILE A 21 -12.76 9.48 8.69
CA ILE A 21 -11.38 9.82 8.32
C ILE A 21 -10.75 8.70 7.47
N TYR A 22 -10.90 7.44 7.87
CA TYR A 22 -10.40 6.30 7.10
C TYR A 22 -11.10 6.17 5.73
N VAL A 23 -12.40 6.48 5.67
CA VAL A 23 -13.16 6.52 4.41
C VAL A 23 -12.64 7.62 3.47
N ASP A 24 -12.28 8.82 3.97
CA ASP A 24 -11.68 9.86 3.13
C ASP A 24 -10.35 9.40 2.51
N LEU A 25 -9.53 8.66 3.27
CA LEU A 25 -8.25 8.11 2.79
C LEU A 25 -8.43 7.05 1.68
N ILE A 26 -9.58 6.37 1.65
CA ILE A 26 -9.95 5.42 0.59
C ILE A 26 -10.54 6.13 -0.65
N SER A 27 -11.00 7.38 -0.52
CA SER A 27 -11.66 8.09 -1.62
C SER A 27 -10.77 8.26 -2.87
N GLY A 28 -11.35 8.13 -4.06
CA GLY A 28 -10.62 8.17 -5.34
C GLY A 28 -9.93 9.50 -5.68
N LYS A 29 -10.11 10.56 -4.88
CA LYS A 29 -9.50 11.88 -5.12
C LYS A 29 -8.05 11.96 -4.65
N LEU A 30 -7.57 10.96 -3.90
CA LEU A 30 -6.24 11.00 -3.29
C LEU A 30 -5.13 10.57 -4.25
N LEU A 31 -5.44 9.66 -5.18
CA LEU A 31 -4.46 9.01 -6.03
C LEU A 31 -4.49 9.59 -7.45
N PRO A 32 -3.36 9.58 -8.17
CA PRO A 32 -3.34 9.92 -9.59
C PRO A 32 -4.11 8.88 -10.41
N LYS A 33 -4.59 9.29 -11.58
CA LYS A 33 -5.22 8.38 -12.55
C LYS A 33 -4.26 7.33 -13.06
N ALA A 34 -4.78 6.13 -13.32
CA ALA A 34 -4.02 4.99 -13.85
C ALA A 34 -3.26 5.32 -15.14
N ALA A 35 -3.83 6.18 -15.99
CA ALA A 35 -3.23 6.65 -17.25
C ALA A 35 -1.83 7.27 -17.04
N PHE A 36 -1.58 7.93 -15.90
CA PHE A 36 -0.32 8.59 -15.62
C PHE A 36 0.81 7.63 -15.19
N LEU A 37 0.50 6.35 -14.90
CA LEU A 37 1.47 5.42 -14.32
C LEU A 37 2.73 5.24 -15.17
N ASN A 38 2.56 5.16 -16.49
CA ASN A 38 3.66 5.02 -17.44
C ASN A 38 3.98 6.34 -18.17
N GLU A 39 3.34 7.45 -17.79
CA GLU A 39 3.59 8.74 -18.41
C GLU A 39 4.92 9.33 -17.93
N GLU A 40 5.73 9.73 -18.89
CA GLU A 40 7.04 10.30 -18.69
C GLU A 40 7.06 11.75 -19.17
N ILE A 41 7.31 12.68 -18.25
CA ILE A 41 7.50 14.10 -18.54
C ILE A 41 8.97 14.31 -18.88
N LYS A 42 9.25 14.77 -20.10
CA LYS A 42 10.58 15.15 -20.54
C LYS A 42 10.67 16.68 -20.61
N PRO A 43 11.55 17.33 -19.85
CA PRO A 43 11.80 18.75 -20.03
C PRO A 43 12.72 18.96 -21.24
N ASP A 44 12.32 19.82 -22.17
CA ASP A 44 12.98 20.07 -23.48
C ASP A 44 14.48 20.40 -23.38
N MET A 45 14.93 20.96 -22.25
CA MET A 45 16.33 21.34 -22.02
C MET A 45 17.27 20.14 -21.78
N PHE A 46 16.75 18.98 -21.37
CA PHE A 46 17.56 17.84 -20.90
C PHE A 46 17.83 16.77 -21.96
N ASP A 47 17.30 16.91 -23.18
CA ASP A 47 17.61 16.00 -24.30
C ASP A 47 19.08 16.09 -24.75
N LEU A 48 19.78 17.16 -24.38
CA LEU A 48 21.21 17.36 -24.66
C LEU A 48 22.15 16.71 -23.64
N VAL A 49 21.63 16.16 -22.53
CA VAL A 49 22.46 15.60 -21.44
C VAL A 49 22.19 14.10 -21.29
N SER A 50 23.04 13.28 -21.91
CA SER A 50 23.04 11.84 -21.67
C SER A 50 23.64 11.56 -20.29
N THR A 51 22.83 11.06 -19.35
CA THR A 51 23.32 10.62 -18.04
C THR A 51 23.21 9.11 -17.91
N MET A 52 24.26 8.47 -17.37
CA MET A 52 24.16 7.10 -16.88
C MET A 52 23.51 7.14 -15.51
N THR A 53 22.23 6.76 -15.42
CA THR A 53 21.55 6.62 -14.14
C THR A 53 21.68 5.19 -13.62
N PHE A 54 22.20 5.06 -12.41
CA PHE A 54 22.20 3.80 -11.67
C PHE A 54 20.89 3.68 -10.90
N ASP A 55 20.24 2.51 -10.96
CA ASP A 55 19.17 2.21 -10.01
C ASP A 55 19.72 1.87 -8.62
N ILE A 56 18.84 1.65 -7.63
CA ILE A 56 19.22 1.30 -6.25
C ILE A 56 20.14 0.06 -6.20
N ASN A 57 20.08 -0.81 -7.22
CA ASN A 57 20.84 -2.06 -7.30
C ASN A 57 22.16 -1.88 -8.08
N LYS A 58 22.55 -0.64 -8.39
CA LYS A 58 23.69 -0.28 -9.25
C LYS A 58 23.62 -0.89 -10.65
N ASN A 59 22.44 -1.32 -11.12
CA ASN A 59 22.30 -1.73 -12.50
C ASN A 59 22.37 -0.49 -13.41
N VAL A 60 23.13 -0.61 -14.49
CA VAL A 60 23.21 0.44 -15.51
C VAL A 60 21.96 0.37 -16.37
N ARG A 61 21.11 1.39 -16.28
CA ARG A 61 20.10 1.64 -17.31
C ARG A 61 20.75 2.50 -18.39
N LYS A 62 21.10 1.92 -19.54
CA LYS A 62 21.56 2.69 -20.71
C LYS A 62 20.40 3.51 -21.28
N ASN A 63 20.66 4.78 -21.56
CA ASN A 63 19.80 5.71 -22.29
C ASN A 63 18.34 5.82 -21.78
N LYS A 64 18.14 6.55 -20.68
CA LYS A 64 16.92 7.33 -20.52
C LYS A 64 17.28 8.81 -20.52
N SER A 65 16.69 9.56 -21.45
CA SER A 65 16.48 11.00 -21.26
C SER A 65 15.94 11.22 -19.84
N PHE A 66 16.29 12.31 -19.16
CA PHE A 66 15.89 12.59 -17.77
C PHE A 66 14.35 12.69 -17.65
N ALA A 67 13.70 11.54 -17.56
CA ALA A 67 12.28 11.38 -17.73
C ALA A 67 11.60 11.27 -16.37
N ILE A 68 10.84 12.31 -16.10
CA ILE A 68 9.84 12.54 -15.06
C ILE A 68 8.71 11.51 -14.97
N ASN A 69 8.72 10.46 -14.14
CA ASN A 69 7.48 9.68 -13.99
C ASN A 69 6.37 10.56 -13.38
N ALA A 70 5.32 10.87 -14.16
CA ALA A 70 4.26 11.81 -13.79
C ALA A 70 3.50 11.33 -12.55
N TYR A 71 3.26 10.03 -12.44
CA TYR A 71 2.62 9.39 -11.29
C TYR A 71 3.42 9.63 -10.00
N SER A 72 4.73 9.42 -10.04
CA SER A 72 5.64 9.68 -8.92
C SER A 72 5.63 11.15 -8.48
N LEU A 73 5.66 12.07 -9.45
CA LEU A 73 5.56 13.50 -9.16
C LEU A 73 4.25 13.85 -8.46
N TYR A 74 3.12 13.32 -8.92
CA TYR A 74 1.84 13.57 -8.30
C TYR A 74 1.79 13.02 -6.86
N ILE A 75 2.21 11.77 -6.67
CA ILE A 75 2.24 11.13 -5.35
C ILE A 75 3.08 11.97 -4.37
N ASN A 76 4.29 12.36 -4.77
CA ASN A 76 5.22 13.10 -3.91
C ASN A 76 4.75 14.53 -3.61
N ASN A 77 4.11 15.20 -4.57
CA ASN A 77 3.75 16.61 -4.42
C ASN A 77 2.33 16.85 -3.88
N PHE A 78 1.41 15.90 -4.05
CA PHE A 78 0.00 16.05 -3.68
C PHE A 78 -0.46 14.96 -2.71
N SER A 79 -0.38 13.68 -3.10
CA SER A 79 -0.96 12.59 -2.31
C SER A 79 -0.31 12.47 -0.94
N ILE A 80 1.01 12.38 -0.87
CA ILE A 80 1.73 12.27 0.41
C ILE A 80 1.44 13.48 1.29
N LYS A 81 1.43 14.70 0.73
CA LYS A 81 1.14 15.91 1.51
C LYS A 81 -0.26 15.87 2.13
N LYS A 82 -1.29 15.46 1.37
CA LYS A 82 -2.65 15.31 1.90
C LYS A 82 -2.71 14.20 2.96
N ILE A 83 -2.14 13.02 2.68
CA ILE A 83 -2.13 11.88 3.62
C ILE A 83 -1.44 12.28 4.93
N SER A 84 -0.24 12.85 4.85
CA SER A 84 0.51 13.30 6.03
C SER A 84 -0.25 14.34 6.84
N LEU A 85 -1.00 15.24 6.19
CA LEU A 85 -1.82 16.22 6.89
C LEU A 85 -2.98 15.55 7.65
N VAL A 86 -3.71 14.64 6.99
CA VAL A 86 -4.81 13.88 7.60
C VAL A 86 -4.30 13.07 8.79
N PHE A 87 -3.21 12.31 8.61
CA PHE A 87 -2.62 11.52 9.69
C PHE A 87 -2.10 12.39 10.83
N SER A 88 -1.37 13.47 10.54
CA SER A 88 -0.83 14.34 11.58
C SER A 88 -1.94 14.99 12.41
N LYS A 89 -2.99 15.53 11.77
CA LYS A 89 -4.12 16.13 12.48
C LYS A 89 -4.93 15.08 13.24
N GLY A 90 -5.23 13.95 12.62
CA GLY A 90 -6.01 12.88 13.25
C GLY A 90 -5.30 12.22 14.43
N ILE A 91 -3.96 12.06 14.36
CA ILE A 91 -3.16 11.57 15.50
C ILE A 91 -3.19 12.60 16.64
N LYS A 92 -2.95 13.88 16.33
CA LYS A 92 -2.97 14.95 17.35
C LYS A 92 -4.34 15.10 18.02
N SER A 93 -5.43 14.85 17.30
CA SER A 93 -6.79 14.88 17.86
C SER A 93 -7.20 13.57 18.54
N GLY A 94 -6.35 12.53 18.54
CA GLY A 94 -6.67 11.20 19.07
C GLY A 94 -7.67 10.39 18.25
N LYS A 95 -8.06 10.86 17.05
CA LYS A 95 -9.03 10.17 16.17
C LYS A 95 -8.37 9.13 15.26
N ILE A 96 -7.06 9.24 15.05
CA ILE A 96 -6.23 8.21 14.42
C ILE A 96 -5.25 7.72 15.47
N SER A 97 -5.42 6.47 15.87
CA SER A 97 -4.55 5.70 16.77
C SER A 97 -4.43 4.27 16.27
N TYR A 98 -3.50 3.50 16.85
CA TYR A 98 -3.39 2.06 16.62
C TYR A 98 -4.73 1.35 16.83
N GLU A 99 -5.39 1.61 17.97
CA GLU A 99 -6.67 1.00 18.34
C GLU A 99 -7.75 1.35 17.33
N SER A 100 -7.86 2.62 16.93
CA SER A 100 -8.88 3.04 15.95
C SER A 100 -8.66 2.42 14.57
N LEU A 101 -7.40 2.23 14.13
CA LEU A 101 -7.09 1.62 12.85
C LEU A 101 -7.40 0.12 12.88
N ILE A 102 -6.99 -0.57 13.96
CA ILE A 102 -7.30 -2.00 14.13
C ILE A 102 -8.81 -2.22 14.21
N ASP A 103 -9.53 -1.40 14.97
CA ASP A 103 -10.99 -1.46 15.02
C ASP A 103 -11.61 -1.27 13.63
N TYR A 104 -11.11 -0.28 12.87
CA TYR A 104 -11.58 -0.05 11.51
C TYR A 104 -11.35 -1.26 10.60
N LEU A 105 -10.12 -1.80 10.57
CA LEU A 105 -9.78 -2.96 9.74
C LEU A 105 -10.59 -4.20 10.15
N LYS A 106 -10.84 -4.39 11.45
CA LYS A 106 -11.61 -5.53 11.94
C LYS A 106 -13.10 -5.43 11.57
N ASN A 107 -13.69 -4.25 11.70
CA ASN A 107 -15.15 -4.09 11.61
C ASN A 107 -15.65 -3.62 10.24
N TYR A 108 -14.79 -2.97 9.44
CA TYR A 108 -15.18 -2.33 8.17
C TYR A 108 -14.32 -2.78 6.97
N SER A 109 -13.55 -3.85 7.13
CA SER A 109 -12.80 -4.46 6.03
C SER A 109 -12.95 -5.98 6.05
N TRP A 110 -12.63 -6.63 4.94
CA TRP A 110 -12.65 -8.09 4.89
C TRP A 110 -11.57 -8.77 5.75
N TYR A 111 -10.56 -8.03 6.23
CA TYR A 111 -9.50 -8.58 7.08
C TYR A 111 -10.00 -9.11 8.43
N GLY A 112 -11.16 -8.62 8.90
CA GLY A 112 -11.78 -9.09 10.13
C GLY A 112 -12.48 -10.45 10.02
N HIS A 113 -12.57 -11.01 8.80
CA HIS A 113 -13.11 -12.36 8.61
C HIS A 113 -12.19 -13.39 9.27
N ASP A 114 -12.79 -14.40 9.90
CA ASP A 114 -12.04 -15.51 10.47
C ASP A 114 -11.70 -16.52 9.35
N PHE A 115 -10.41 -16.70 9.08
CA PHE A 115 -9.89 -17.69 8.13
C PHE A 115 -9.41 -18.96 8.83
N THR A 116 -9.73 -19.12 10.11
CA THR A 116 -9.44 -20.34 10.84
C THR A 116 -10.47 -21.43 10.56
N TYR A 117 -10.01 -22.68 10.56
CA TYR A 117 -10.82 -23.87 10.38
C TYR A 117 -10.24 -25.03 11.18
N LEU A 118 -11.09 -25.96 11.61
CA LEU A 118 -10.64 -27.19 12.24
C LEU A 118 -10.18 -28.18 11.17
N ASP A 119 -9.00 -28.77 11.35
CA ASP A 119 -8.55 -29.87 10.53
C ASP A 119 -9.13 -31.22 11.00
N THR A 120 -8.73 -32.31 10.33
CA THR A 120 -9.18 -33.67 10.64
C THR A 120 -8.78 -34.16 12.03
N ASN A 121 -7.85 -33.48 12.69
CA ASN A 121 -7.37 -33.79 14.05
C ASN A 121 -7.98 -32.86 15.10
N ASN A 122 -9.01 -32.07 14.74
CA ASN A 122 -9.59 -31.00 15.56
C ASN A 122 -8.58 -29.91 15.98
N GLU A 123 -7.50 -29.72 15.23
CA GLU A 123 -6.59 -28.61 15.44
C GLU A 123 -7.09 -27.38 14.67
N ILE A 124 -7.08 -26.21 15.32
CA ILE A 124 -7.36 -24.95 14.65
C ILE A 124 -6.19 -24.65 13.70
N LYS A 125 -6.46 -24.68 12.40
CA LYS A 125 -5.58 -24.23 11.32
C LYS A 125 -6.10 -22.92 10.75
N GLY A 126 -5.30 -22.27 9.91
CA GLY A 126 -5.61 -20.97 9.33
C GLY A 126 -4.88 -19.84 10.03
N PHE A 127 -5.32 -18.61 9.80
CA PHE A 127 -4.68 -17.41 10.34
C PHE A 127 -5.68 -16.27 10.48
N ASN A 128 -5.39 -15.34 11.38
CA ASN A 128 -6.14 -14.11 11.54
C ASN A 128 -5.33 -12.94 10.94
N TRP A 129 -5.85 -12.29 9.89
CA TRP A 129 -5.14 -11.19 9.26
C TRP A 129 -4.95 -9.99 10.19
N ILE A 130 -5.90 -9.72 11.09
CA ILE A 130 -5.75 -8.65 12.07
C ILE A 130 -4.55 -8.94 12.98
N GLU A 131 -4.39 -10.18 13.45
CA GLU A 131 -3.24 -10.58 14.28
C GLU A 131 -1.91 -10.46 13.51
N LEU A 132 -1.88 -10.86 12.23
CA LEU A 132 -0.68 -10.75 11.41
C LEU A 132 -0.30 -9.29 11.10
N LEU A 133 -1.28 -8.40 10.91
CA LEU A 133 -1.03 -7.00 10.57
C LEU A 133 -0.67 -6.16 11.80
N SER A 134 -1.25 -6.48 12.96
CA SER A 134 -1.16 -5.71 14.20
C SER A 134 0.28 -5.30 14.60
N PRO A 135 1.30 -6.19 14.60
CA PRO A 135 2.64 -5.81 15.01
C PRO A 135 3.26 -4.70 14.16
N SER A 136 3.04 -4.73 12.84
CA SER A 136 3.57 -3.72 11.92
C SER A 136 2.91 -2.35 12.13
N LEU A 137 1.60 -2.34 12.37
CA LEU A 137 0.82 -1.13 12.60
C LEU A 137 1.16 -0.53 13.97
N GLN A 138 1.28 -1.36 15.00
CA GLN A 138 1.71 -0.92 16.34
C GLN A 138 3.10 -0.28 16.29
N SER A 139 4.06 -0.94 15.64
CA SER A 139 5.42 -0.40 15.46
C SER A 139 5.41 0.98 14.80
N PHE A 140 4.55 1.19 13.78
CA PHE A 140 4.40 2.49 13.14
C PHE A 140 3.87 3.56 14.08
N PHE A 141 2.82 3.27 14.85
CA PHE A 141 2.24 4.25 15.77
C PHE A 141 3.19 4.62 16.90
N VAL A 142 3.89 3.64 17.48
CA VAL A 142 4.93 3.88 18.50
C VAL A 142 6.02 4.78 17.93
N GLN A 143 6.53 4.48 16.73
CA GLN A 143 7.57 5.33 16.12
C GLN A 143 7.07 6.73 15.77
N THR A 144 5.84 6.85 15.27
CA THR A 144 5.24 8.14 14.94
C THR A 144 5.09 9.01 16.18
N GLU A 145 4.70 8.42 17.31
CA GLU A 145 4.62 9.13 18.58
C GLU A 145 5.99 9.62 19.07
N ILE A 146 7.03 8.80 18.92
CA ILE A 146 8.42 9.20 19.22
C ILE A 146 8.83 10.38 18.34
N ASP A 147 8.61 10.30 17.01
CA ASP A 147 8.95 11.37 16.08
C ASP A 147 8.22 12.68 16.42
N LEU A 148 6.93 12.60 16.80
CA LEU A 148 6.14 13.76 17.22
C LEU A 148 6.65 14.38 18.54
N LYS A 149 6.98 13.55 19.54
CA LYS A 149 7.47 14.00 20.85
C LYS A 149 8.87 14.61 20.78
N THR A 150 9.72 14.06 19.94
CA THR A 150 11.12 14.52 19.77
C THR A 150 11.27 15.61 18.72
N ASN A 151 10.21 15.87 17.94
CA ASN A 151 10.23 16.76 16.77
C ASN A 151 11.39 16.44 15.81
N SER A 152 11.71 15.15 15.68
CA SER A 152 12.82 14.63 14.88
C SER A 152 12.38 13.37 14.16
N HIS A 153 12.86 13.17 12.94
CA HIS A 153 12.56 11.99 12.16
C HIS A 153 13.59 10.89 12.42
N HIS A 154 13.13 9.70 12.82
CA HIS A 154 13.98 8.54 13.08
C HIS A 154 13.65 7.37 12.12
N PRO A 155 14.25 7.36 10.92
CA PRO A 155 13.97 6.36 9.88
C PRO A 155 14.07 4.90 10.35
N GLN A 156 15.02 4.62 11.26
CA GLN A 156 15.26 3.27 11.78
C GLN A 156 14.05 2.64 12.45
N GLY A 157 13.17 3.44 13.06
CA GLY A 157 11.99 2.91 13.74
C GLY A 157 10.87 2.46 12.80
N TYR A 158 10.96 2.82 11.52
CA TYR A 158 10.01 2.37 10.51
C TYR A 158 10.43 1.07 9.81
N ILE A 159 11.65 0.57 10.05
CA ILE A 159 12.20 -0.63 9.37
C ILE A 159 11.27 -1.83 9.58
N LEU A 160 10.97 -2.18 10.83
CA LEU A 160 10.14 -3.33 11.16
C LEU A 160 8.73 -3.20 10.58
N ALA A 161 8.15 -2.01 10.65
CA ALA A 161 6.81 -1.74 10.13
C ALA A 161 6.75 -1.90 8.60
N ILE A 162 7.71 -1.30 7.89
CA ILE A 162 7.78 -1.34 6.42
C ILE A 162 8.07 -2.75 5.94
N ASP A 163 9.14 -3.39 6.43
CA ASP A 163 9.54 -4.73 5.97
C ASP A 163 8.41 -5.75 6.18
N SER A 164 7.75 -5.67 7.34
CA SER A 164 6.65 -6.55 7.70
C SER A 164 5.41 -6.32 6.82
N LEU A 165 4.98 -5.07 6.65
CA LEU A 165 3.74 -4.75 5.93
C LEU A 165 3.88 -4.92 4.41
N VAL A 166 5.05 -4.59 3.84
CA VAL A 166 5.34 -4.78 2.41
C VAL A 166 5.19 -6.25 2.01
N LEU A 167 5.77 -7.16 2.78
CA LEU A 167 5.69 -8.60 2.49
C LEU A 167 4.28 -9.15 2.75
N LYS A 168 3.62 -8.70 3.83
CA LYS A 168 2.24 -9.14 4.15
C LYS A 168 1.22 -8.69 3.12
N PHE A 169 1.42 -7.54 2.48
CA PHE A 169 0.51 -7.05 1.44
C PHE A 169 0.36 -8.03 0.27
N GLU A 170 1.44 -8.73 -0.13
CA GLU A 170 1.34 -9.80 -1.12
C GLU A 170 0.46 -10.95 -0.63
N GLY A 171 0.60 -11.35 0.63
CA GLY A 171 -0.27 -12.35 1.25
C GLY A 171 -1.74 -11.94 1.22
N LEU A 172 -2.04 -10.69 1.57
CA LEU A 172 -3.39 -10.13 1.51
C LEU A 172 -3.97 -10.16 0.09
N LEU A 173 -3.21 -9.70 -0.90
CA LEU A 173 -3.66 -9.68 -2.29
C LEU A 173 -3.94 -11.10 -2.80
N ARG A 174 -3.10 -12.06 -2.43
CA ARG A 174 -3.30 -13.48 -2.78
C ARG A 174 -4.54 -14.05 -2.11
N GLU A 175 -4.78 -13.74 -0.85
CA GLU A 175 -5.98 -14.20 -0.15
C GLU A 175 -7.23 -13.60 -0.80
N PHE A 176 -7.27 -12.28 -0.99
CA PHE A 176 -8.34 -11.61 -1.70
C PHE A 176 -8.61 -12.25 -3.08
N SER A 177 -7.55 -12.54 -3.84
CA SER A 177 -7.64 -13.22 -5.14
C SER A 177 -8.31 -14.59 -5.03
N ARG A 178 -7.94 -15.41 -4.04
CA ARG A 178 -8.58 -16.72 -3.82
C ARG A 178 -10.06 -16.56 -3.49
N MET A 179 -10.40 -15.60 -2.63
CA MET A 179 -11.78 -15.37 -2.20
C MET A 179 -12.70 -14.96 -3.36
N ILE A 180 -12.19 -14.24 -4.36
CA ILE A 180 -12.93 -13.89 -5.58
C ILE A 180 -12.83 -14.97 -6.68
N GLY A 181 -12.16 -16.10 -6.38
CA GLY A 181 -11.93 -17.20 -7.29
C GLY A 181 -10.96 -16.89 -8.43
N ALA A 182 -10.08 -15.89 -8.29
CA ALA A 182 -8.98 -15.65 -9.21
C ALA A 182 -7.92 -16.74 -9.08
N GLN A 183 -7.39 -17.17 -10.22
CA GLN A 183 -6.32 -18.16 -10.27
C GLN A 183 -5.06 -17.55 -9.64
N THR A 184 -4.44 -18.28 -8.71
CA THR A 184 -3.19 -17.87 -8.04
C THR A 184 -2.00 -18.78 -8.34
N ILE A 185 -2.23 -19.83 -9.14
CA ILE A 185 -1.25 -20.86 -9.52
C ILE A 185 -1.25 -20.98 -11.05
N GLU A 186 -0.09 -20.96 -11.65
CA GLU A 186 0.15 -21.20 -13.08
C GLU A 186 0.67 -22.63 -13.22
N ILE A 187 0.08 -23.41 -14.13
CA ILE A 187 0.56 -24.75 -14.47
C ILE A 187 1.46 -24.58 -15.69
N LYS A 188 2.72 -24.99 -15.56
CA LYS A 188 3.68 -24.98 -16.66
C LYS A 188 3.49 -26.18 -17.58
N ASP A 189 4.08 -26.11 -18.77
CA ASP A 189 4.04 -27.17 -19.79
C ASP A 189 4.60 -28.51 -19.29
N ASP A 190 5.47 -28.49 -18.28
CA ASP A 190 6.04 -29.67 -17.61
C ASP A 190 5.15 -30.24 -16.49
N GLY A 191 3.95 -29.68 -16.29
CA GLY A 191 3.02 -30.05 -15.22
C GLY A 191 3.36 -29.44 -13.86
N THR A 192 4.42 -28.63 -13.74
CA THR A 192 4.78 -27.97 -12.48
C THR A 192 3.81 -26.83 -12.16
N GLU A 193 3.27 -26.85 -10.95
CA GLU A 193 2.48 -25.76 -10.39
C GLU A 193 3.39 -24.70 -9.76
N GLU A 194 3.38 -23.47 -10.30
CA GLU A 194 4.08 -22.33 -9.72
C GLU A 194 3.09 -21.25 -9.28
N ARG A 195 3.40 -20.54 -8.20
CA ARG A 195 2.60 -19.37 -7.81
C ARG A 195 2.73 -18.28 -8.86
N ILE A 196 1.59 -17.73 -9.30
CA ILE A 196 1.57 -16.57 -10.19
C ILE A 196 2.36 -15.42 -9.55
N GLY A 197 3.26 -14.82 -10.32
CA GLY A 197 4.04 -13.66 -9.89
C GLY A 197 3.15 -12.47 -9.51
N PHE A 198 3.61 -11.63 -8.57
CA PHE A 198 2.80 -10.53 -8.02
C PHE A 198 2.26 -9.57 -9.10
N GLU A 199 3.07 -9.24 -10.11
CA GLU A 199 2.63 -8.36 -11.21
C GLU A 199 1.55 -9.02 -12.08
N LYS A 200 1.74 -10.29 -12.46
CA LYS A 200 0.71 -11.08 -13.16
C LYS A 200 -0.58 -11.20 -12.33
N LEU A 201 -0.48 -11.29 -11.01
CA LEU A 201 -1.64 -11.34 -10.12
C LEU A 201 -2.46 -10.05 -10.23
N LEU A 202 -1.81 -8.88 -10.14
CA LEU A 202 -2.47 -7.58 -10.34
C LEU A 202 -3.06 -7.40 -11.75
N ASP A 203 -2.58 -8.18 -12.72
CA ASP A 203 -3.11 -8.19 -14.08
C ASP A 203 -4.29 -9.15 -14.31
N ASN A 204 -4.69 -9.93 -13.29
CA ASN A 204 -5.79 -10.89 -13.40
C ASN A 204 -7.13 -10.19 -13.67
N GLU A 205 -7.86 -10.68 -14.67
CA GLU A 205 -9.14 -10.11 -15.10
C GLU A 205 -10.20 -10.09 -13.99
N LYS A 206 -10.25 -11.08 -13.10
CA LYS A 206 -11.21 -11.08 -11.98
C LYS A 206 -10.87 -10.00 -10.94
N LEU A 207 -9.57 -9.73 -10.74
CA LEU A 207 -9.15 -8.61 -9.88
C LEU A 207 -9.51 -7.27 -10.52
N LYS A 208 -9.19 -7.08 -11.80
CA LYS A 208 -9.51 -5.85 -12.55
C LYS A 208 -11.02 -5.59 -12.67
N ALA A 209 -11.84 -6.64 -12.65
CA ALA A 209 -13.29 -6.50 -12.65
C ALA A 209 -13.86 -5.94 -11.33
N LEU A 210 -13.14 -6.08 -10.21
CA LEU A 210 -13.59 -5.65 -8.88
C LEU A 210 -12.84 -4.42 -8.35
N ILE A 211 -11.54 -4.33 -8.64
CA ILE A 211 -10.68 -3.24 -8.17
C ILE A 211 -10.55 -2.21 -9.30
N PRO A 212 -10.95 -0.94 -9.07
CA PRO A 212 -10.73 0.17 -9.98
C PRO A 212 -9.28 0.26 -10.47
N GLU A 213 -9.12 0.67 -11.74
CA GLU A 213 -7.83 0.80 -12.39
C GLU A 213 -6.85 1.73 -11.63
N ASP A 214 -7.35 2.79 -11.01
CA ASP A 214 -6.54 3.75 -10.24
C ASP A 214 -5.90 3.07 -9.01
N ASP A 215 -6.61 2.14 -8.36
CA ASP A 215 -6.11 1.38 -7.22
C ASP A 215 -5.13 0.28 -7.65
N ILE A 216 -5.40 -0.40 -8.77
CA ILE A 216 -4.44 -1.34 -9.38
C ILE A 216 -3.15 -0.60 -9.77
N ALA A 217 -3.26 0.57 -10.37
CA ALA A 217 -2.11 1.40 -10.73
C ALA A 217 -1.31 1.82 -9.49
N PHE A 218 -1.99 2.15 -8.39
CA PHE A 218 -1.35 2.45 -7.13
C PHE A 218 -0.61 1.26 -6.53
N PHE A 219 -1.21 0.07 -6.53
CA PHE A 219 -0.52 -1.15 -6.07
C PHE A 219 0.69 -1.48 -6.97
N LYS A 220 0.56 -1.32 -8.29
CA LYS A 220 1.69 -1.46 -9.21
C LYS A 220 2.79 -0.45 -8.90
N PHE A 221 2.43 0.82 -8.70
CA PHE A 221 3.38 1.87 -8.35
C PHE A 221 4.14 1.55 -7.05
N LEU A 222 3.47 1.07 -6.00
CA LEU A 222 4.15 0.75 -4.75
C LEU A 222 5.02 -0.50 -4.88
N PHE A 223 4.47 -1.61 -5.35
CA PHE A 223 5.07 -2.92 -5.14
C PHE A 223 5.87 -3.48 -6.33
N THR A 224 5.80 -2.85 -7.50
CA THR A 224 6.46 -3.35 -8.73
C THR A 224 7.50 -2.38 -9.26
N SER A 225 8.22 -2.82 -10.30
CA SER A 225 9.21 -2.01 -11.03
C SER A 225 8.64 -0.77 -11.74
N LYS A 226 7.31 -0.64 -11.80
CA LYS A 226 6.60 0.53 -12.34
C LYS A 226 6.70 1.78 -11.45
N GLY A 227 7.14 1.64 -10.20
CA GLY A 227 7.34 2.77 -9.30
C GLY A 227 8.39 2.49 -8.23
N MET A 228 7.98 2.50 -6.97
CA MET A 228 8.84 2.40 -5.79
C MET A 228 9.47 1.00 -5.63
N ASN A 229 8.86 -0.04 -6.21
CA ASN A 229 9.33 -1.41 -6.17
C ASN A 229 9.62 -1.92 -4.75
N LEU A 230 8.76 -1.53 -3.79
CA LEU A 230 8.93 -1.81 -2.35
C LEU A 230 9.22 -3.30 -2.10
N ARG A 231 8.44 -4.18 -2.74
CA ARG A 231 8.54 -5.64 -2.59
C ARG A 231 9.94 -6.15 -2.89
N ASN A 232 10.48 -5.79 -4.06
CA ASN A 232 11.82 -6.22 -4.47
C ASN A 232 12.89 -5.63 -3.55
N ASN A 233 12.78 -4.35 -3.22
CA ASN A 233 13.82 -3.66 -2.47
C ASN A 233 13.90 -4.14 -1.02
N VAL A 234 12.76 -4.43 -0.39
CA VAL A 234 12.69 -5.04 0.95
C VAL A 234 13.17 -6.49 0.91
N ALA A 235 12.63 -7.31 0.01
CA ALA A 235 12.93 -8.75 -0.02
C ALA A 235 14.41 -9.06 -0.30
N HIS A 236 15.09 -8.19 -1.04
CA HIS A 236 16.52 -8.33 -1.36
C HIS A 236 17.42 -7.43 -0.50
N CYS A 237 16.90 -6.81 0.56
CA CYS A 237 17.66 -5.94 1.47
C CYS A 237 18.42 -4.81 0.77
N PHE A 238 17.84 -4.25 -0.30
CA PHE A 238 18.44 -3.13 -1.04
C PHE A 238 18.20 -1.77 -0.38
N TYR A 239 17.24 -1.68 0.53
CA TYR A 239 17.00 -0.47 1.30
C TYR A 239 18.11 -0.20 2.31
N THR A 240 18.50 1.06 2.38
CA THR A 240 19.25 1.60 3.50
C THR A 240 18.32 2.38 4.42
N THR A 241 18.78 2.75 5.61
CA THR A 241 17.96 3.44 6.63
C THR A 241 17.19 4.64 6.09
N LYS A 242 17.76 5.42 5.17
CA LYS A 242 17.10 6.59 4.55
C LYS A 242 15.85 6.27 3.73
N ASN A 243 15.69 5.02 3.28
CA ASN A 243 14.52 4.59 2.51
C ASN A 243 13.29 4.35 3.40
N TYR A 244 13.51 4.14 4.69
CA TYR A 244 12.48 3.83 5.68
C TYR A 244 11.87 5.11 6.25
N THR A 245 10.91 5.67 5.52
CA THR A 245 10.27 6.95 5.91
C THR A 245 8.84 6.76 6.36
N SER A 246 8.33 7.70 7.16
CA SER A 246 6.90 7.73 7.53
C SER A 246 6.01 7.81 6.29
N ALA A 247 6.42 8.54 5.26
CA ALA A 247 5.69 8.64 3.99
C ALA A 247 5.47 7.28 3.31
N VAL A 248 6.47 6.39 3.33
CA VAL A 248 6.33 5.01 2.82
C VAL A 248 5.27 4.26 3.62
N MET A 249 5.30 4.33 4.96
CA MET A 249 4.29 3.69 5.79
C MET A 249 2.89 4.25 5.58
N LEU A 250 2.76 5.56 5.42
CA LEU A 250 1.47 6.20 5.14
C LEU A 250 0.87 5.70 3.82
N LEU A 251 1.68 5.55 2.77
CA LEU A 251 1.24 4.96 1.50
C LEU A 251 0.83 3.48 1.67
N LEU A 252 1.57 2.71 2.47
CA LEU A 252 1.24 1.32 2.77
C LEU A 252 -0.07 1.19 3.55
N ILE A 253 -0.33 2.08 4.51
CA ILE A 253 -1.60 2.10 5.24
C ILE A 253 -2.75 2.48 4.30
N VAL A 254 -2.57 3.44 3.39
CA VAL A 254 -3.58 3.75 2.36
C VAL A 254 -3.84 2.55 1.45
N ALA A 255 -2.79 1.82 1.03
CA ALA A 255 -2.94 0.60 0.24
C ALA A 255 -3.72 -0.48 1.00
N LEU A 256 -3.43 -0.66 2.29
CA LEU A 256 -4.13 -1.58 3.18
C LEU A 256 -5.61 -1.21 3.31
N LEU A 257 -5.92 0.05 3.61
CA LEU A 257 -7.29 0.54 3.72
C LEU A 257 -8.09 0.32 2.43
N ARG A 258 -7.48 0.61 1.28
CA ARG A 258 -8.10 0.43 -0.04
C ARG A 258 -8.38 -1.02 -0.35
N LEU A 259 -7.39 -1.90 -0.22
CA LEU A 259 -7.57 -3.32 -0.49
C LEU A 259 -8.62 -3.93 0.46
N GLY A 260 -8.64 -3.53 1.72
CA GLY A 260 -9.60 -3.98 2.73
C GLY A 260 -11.05 -3.55 2.46
N ASN A 261 -11.26 -2.45 1.73
CA ASN A 261 -12.59 -1.87 1.48
C ASN A 261 -13.39 -2.63 0.40
N TYR A 262 -12.75 -3.49 -0.38
CA TYR A 262 -13.45 -4.23 -1.44
C TYR A 262 -14.33 -5.33 -0.86
N LYS A 263 -15.57 -5.37 -1.32
CA LYS A 263 -16.54 -6.39 -0.90
C LYS A 263 -16.25 -7.72 -1.58
N LEU A 264 -16.26 -8.77 -0.78
CA LEU A 264 -16.13 -10.13 -1.26
C LEU A 264 -17.50 -10.62 -1.72
N VAL A 265 -17.56 -11.20 -2.91
CA VAL A 265 -18.74 -11.93 -3.35
C VAL A 265 -18.59 -13.36 -2.84
N THR A 266 -19.14 -13.64 -1.66
CA THR A 266 -19.17 -15.00 -1.12
C THR A 266 -20.08 -15.83 -2.02
N LYS A 267 -19.52 -16.71 -2.85
CA LYS A 267 -20.33 -17.79 -3.42
C LYS A 267 -20.63 -18.74 -2.27
N GLU A 268 -21.90 -18.83 -1.87
CA GLU A 268 -22.35 -19.87 -0.96
C GLU A 268 -21.82 -21.21 -1.46
N LYS A 269 -21.08 -21.93 -0.60
CA LYS A 269 -20.79 -23.34 -0.83
C LYS A 269 -22.14 -24.02 -0.95
N LYS A 270 -22.51 -24.46 -2.15
CA LYS A 270 -23.57 -25.46 -2.30
C LYS A 270 -23.11 -26.68 -1.48
N LEU A 271 -23.81 -26.91 -0.36
CA LEU A 271 -23.78 -28.15 0.41
C LEU A 271 -24.09 -29.34 -0.50
#